data_AF-A0A929RQE5-F1
#
_entry.id   AF-A0A929RQE5-F1
#
_cell.length_a   1.000
_cell.length_b   1.000
_cell.length_c   1.000
_cell.angle_alpha   90.00
_cell.angle_beta   90.00
_cell.angle_gamma   90.00
#
_symmetry.space_group_name_H-M   'P 1'
#
loop_
_entity.id
_entity.type
_entity.pdbx_description
1 polymer ?
#
loop_
_entity_poly.entity_id
_entity_poly.type
_entity_poly.pdbx_seq_one_letter_code
_entity_poly.pdbx_strand_id
1 'polypeptide(L)'
;MFTEYTGNRQFDLQLNRTFAPILDRPGMDKVAATTLPRLRTTDQITELAQHLAERFSPEGDKDAAWRLYELAAFYLGADDPRKRRFINAMSASFDEAHRGLALTRHAVPYRGGQLTAMRWEANPADRTQAPAGTPTTLVMMNGFDGYAEEIIDFASHFPTRPFDIITFDGPGQGHTVLAGMPLEPEWERPTDAVLDYFGVTSAAALGVSFGGYLVMRAAAYCPRISHVIAFDMMYRLLDGLTLPLPRPLRPIADAVI
;
A
#
# COMPACT_ATOMS: atom_id res chain seq x y z
N MET A 1 8.36 15.07 6.97
CA MET A 1 7.64 16.16 7.68
C MET A 1 6.30 16.33 6.99
N PHE A 2 5.19 16.41 7.74
CA PHE A 2 3.86 16.58 7.16
C PHE A 2 3.63 18.06 6.79
N THR A 3 3.18 18.32 5.57
CA THR A 3 2.94 19.68 5.05
C THR A 3 1.45 19.91 4.86
N GLU A 4 0.91 20.99 5.42
CA GLU A 4 -0.48 21.40 5.18
C GLU A 4 -0.55 22.25 3.91
N TYR A 5 -1.11 21.70 2.82
CA TYR A 5 -1.23 22.41 1.54
C TYR A 5 -2.61 23.06 1.42
N THR A 6 -3.66 22.27 1.56
CA THR A 6 -5.03 22.62 1.19
C THR A 6 -5.88 23.08 2.37
N GLY A 7 -5.45 22.77 3.60
CA GLY A 7 -6.26 22.89 4.81
C GLY A 7 -7.25 21.74 5.00
N ASN A 8 -7.31 20.79 4.07
CA ASN A 8 -8.04 19.53 4.20
C ASN A 8 -7.03 18.41 4.52
N ARG A 9 -7.09 17.89 5.75
CA ARG A 9 -6.15 16.86 6.23
C ARG A 9 -6.13 15.59 5.39
N GLN A 10 -7.26 15.18 4.83
CA GLN A 10 -7.34 13.96 4.02
C GLN A 10 -6.68 14.20 2.65
N PHE A 11 -6.90 15.35 2.02
CA PHE A 11 -6.17 15.73 0.81
C PHE A 11 -4.68 15.88 1.10
N ASP A 12 -4.32 16.58 2.17
CA ASP A 12 -2.92 16.80 2.54
C ASP A 12 -2.22 15.48 2.84
N LEU A 13 -2.88 14.48 3.44
CA LEU A 13 -2.32 13.14 3.61
C LEU A 13 -1.94 12.50 2.27
N GLN A 14 -2.88 12.46 1.31
CA GLN A 14 -2.63 11.86 -0.01
C GLN A 14 -1.58 12.65 -0.80
N LEU A 15 -1.60 13.98 -0.72
CA LEU A 15 -0.61 14.84 -1.35
C LEU A 15 0.79 14.64 -0.75
N ASN A 16 0.92 14.55 0.58
CA ASN A 16 2.23 14.28 1.19
C ASN A 16 2.73 12.88 0.79
N ARG A 17 1.86 11.87 0.81
CA ARG A 17 2.20 10.49 0.43
C ARG A 17 2.74 10.40 -0.99
N THR A 18 2.08 11.05 -1.94
CA THR A 18 2.48 11.02 -3.36
C THR A 18 3.63 11.96 -3.68
N PHE A 19 3.62 13.19 -3.18
CA PHE A 19 4.57 14.22 -3.60
C PHE A 19 5.89 14.19 -2.83
N ALA A 20 5.91 13.81 -1.55
CA ALA A 20 7.14 13.86 -0.75
C ALA A 20 8.34 13.14 -1.38
N PRO A 21 8.19 11.95 -2.01
CA PRO A 21 9.30 11.27 -2.68
C PRO A 21 9.77 11.94 -3.99
N ILE A 22 8.99 12.88 -4.53
CA ILE A 22 9.23 13.48 -5.85
C ILE A 22 9.37 15.01 -5.82
N LEU A 23 9.41 15.64 -4.64
CA LEU A 23 9.50 17.11 -4.53
C LEU A 23 10.81 17.69 -5.11
N ASP A 24 11.86 16.90 -5.20
CA ASP A 24 13.15 17.24 -5.79
C ASP A 24 13.16 17.14 -7.33
N ARG A 25 12.09 16.62 -7.96
CA ARG A 25 11.98 16.52 -9.42
C ARG A 25 11.77 17.92 -10.04
N PRO A 26 12.30 18.18 -11.25
CA PRO A 26 12.20 19.47 -11.91
C PRO A 26 10.77 20.05 -11.99
N GLY A 27 10.57 21.19 -11.32
CA GLY A 27 9.31 21.94 -11.29
C GLY A 27 8.30 21.48 -10.24
N MET A 28 8.58 20.43 -9.46
CA MET A 28 7.68 20.00 -8.38
C MET A 28 7.67 20.96 -7.20
N ASP A 29 8.77 21.68 -6.98
CA ASP A 29 8.84 22.82 -6.06
C ASP A 29 7.78 23.89 -6.37
N LYS A 30 7.64 24.26 -7.65
CA LYS A 30 6.65 25.24 -8.11
C LYS A 30 5.22 24.69 -7.99
N VAL A 31 5.00 23.42 -8.33
CA VAL A 31 3.68 22.77 -8.17
C VAL A 31 3.28 22.77 -6.69
N ALA A 32 4.20 22.39 -5.79
CA ALA A 32 3.98 22.38 -4.35
C ALA A 32 3.68 23.77 -3.80
N ALA A 33 4.38 24.80 -4.27
CA ALA A 33 4.20 26.17 -3.79
C ALA A 33 2.95 26.87 -4.35
N THR A 34 2.53 26.56 -5.59
CA THR A 34 1.54 27.38 -6.32
C THR A 34 0.27 26.64 -6.70
N THR A 35 0.32 25.32 -6.87
CA THR A 35 -0.82 24.51 -7.34
C THR A 35 -1.46 23.75 -6.19
N LEU A 36 -0.68 23.00 -5.39
CA LEU A 36 -1.22 22.19 -4.30
C LEU A 36 -2.08 23.00 -3.33
N PRO A 37 -1.71 24.23 -2.91
CA PRO A 37 -2.52 25.00 -1.96
C PRO A 37 -3.87 25.46 -2.50
N ARG A 38 -4.13 25.30 -3.80
CA ARG A 38 -5.37 25.71 -4.49
C ARG A 38 -6.32 24.54 -4.74
N LEU A 39 -5.92 23.30 -4.46
CA LEU A 39 -6.77 22.13 -4.65
C LEU A 39 -7.90 22.10 -3.61
N ARG A 40 -9.14 21.93 -4.07
CA ARG A 40 -10.36 21.95 -3.26
C ARG A 40 -11.29 20.79 -3.54
N THR A 41 -11.11 20.06 -4.64
CA THR A 41 -11.93 18.91 -5.00
C THR A 41 -11.09 17.70 -5.36
N THR A 42 -11.68 16.51 -5.25
CA THR A 42 -11.07 15.25 -5.70
C THR A 42 -10.79 15.27 -7.20
N ASP A 43 -11.68 15.86 -8.00
CA ASP A 43 -11.49 16.00 -9.45
C ASP A 43 -10.23 16.81 -9.79
N GLN A 44 -9.99 17.91 -9.09
CA GLN A 44 -8.78 18.72 -9.28
C GLN A 44 -7.51 17.95 -8.92
N ILE A 45 -7.55 17.11 -7.88
CA ILE A 45 -6.42 16.27 -7.49
C ILE A 45 -6.18 15.19 -8.56
N THR A 46 -7.24 14.52 -9.01
CA THR A 46 -7.18 13.50 -10.06
C THR A 46 -6.64 14.08 -11.37
N GLU A 47 -7.12 15.24 -11.81
CA GLU A 47 -6.66 15.91 -13.03
C GLU A 47 -5.19 16.34 -12.93
N LEU A 48 -4.79 16.92 -11.79
CA LEU A 48 -3.39 17.28 -11.56
C LEU A 48 -2.48 16.06 -11.61
N ALA A 49 -2.85 15.00 -10.88
CA ALA A 49 -2.08 13.77 -10.81
C ALA A 49 -1.94 13.10 -12.19
N GLN A 50 -3.04 13.03 -12.95
CA GLN A 50 -3.01 12.53 -14.33
C GLN A 50 -2.07 13.36 -15.20
N HIS A 51 -2.21 14.69 -15.19
CA HIS A 51 -1.40 15.57 -16.03
C HIS A 51 0.11 15.43 -15.72
N LEU A 52 0.47 15.34 -14.45
CA LEU A 52 1.86 15.14 -14.04
C LEU A 52 2.36 13.73 -14.40
N ALA A 53 1.55 12.69 -14.23
CA ALA A 53 1.92 11.33 -14.62
C ALA A 53 2.20 11.24 -16.13
N GLU A 54 1.37 11.89 -16.95
CA GLU A 54 1.54 11.97 -18.41
C GLU A 54 2.75 12.79 -18.83
N ARG A 55 3.22 13.72 -17.99
CA ARG A 55 4.49 14.44 -18.17
C ARG A 55 5.69 13.55 -17.86
N PHE A 56 5.72 12.92 -16.69
CA PHE A 56 6.89 12.14 -16.23
C PHE A 56 7.06 10.80 -16.96
N SER A 57 5.96 10.18 -17.40
CA SER A 57 6.02 8.88 -18.09
C SER A 57 6.86 8.88 -19.38
N PRO A 58 6.72 9.82 -20.33
CA PRO A 58 7.59 9.89 -21.52
C PRO A 58 8.99 10.44 -21.22
N GLU A 59 9.16 11.22 -20.16
CA GLU A 59 10.48 11.73 -19.71
C GLU A 59 11.37 10.63 -19.10
N GLY A 60 10.80 9.45 -18.82
CA GLY A 60 11.51 8.29 -18.29
C GLY A 60 11.53 8.19 -16.76
N ASP A 61 10.93 9.13 -16.04
CA ASP A 61 10.79 9.07 -14.58
C ASP A 61 9.58 8.21 -14.18
N LYS A 62 9.77 6.90 -14.30
CA LYS A 62 8.74 5.90 -14.01
C LYS A 62 8.40 5.82 -12.53
N ASP A 63 9.35 6.19 -11.67
CA ASP A 63 9.20 6.27 -10.23
C ASP A 63 8.19 7.36 -9.83
N ALA A 64 8.31 8.55 -10.41
CA ALA A 64 7.31 9.59 -10.24
C ALA A 64 5.96 9.24 -10.89
N ALA A 65 6.01 8.67 -12.10
CA ALA A 65 4.81 8.36 -12.87
C ALA A 65 3.88 7.38 -12.14
N TRP A 66 4.38 6.30 -11.53
CA TRP A 66 3.51 5.32 -10.89
C TRP A 66 2.78 5.91 -9.68
N ARG A 67 3.47 6.71 -8.84
CA ARG A 67 2.86 7.38 -7.68
C ARG A 67 1.76 8.36 -8.08
N LEU A 68 1.96 9.05 -9.20
CA LEU A 68 0.98 10.00 -9.73
C LEU A 68 -0.21 9.29 -10.39
N TYR A 69 0.00 8.16 -11.09
CA TYR A 69 -1.11 7.34 -11.57
C TYR A 69 -1.93 6.72 -10.44
N GLU A 70 -1.28 6.30 -9.35
CA GLU A 70 -1.97 5.85 -8.15
C GLU A 70 -2.87 6.96 -7.58
N LEU A 71 -2.33 8.17 -7.39
CA LEU A 71 -3.12 9.31 -6.91
C LEU A 71 -4.26 9.68 -7.87
N ALA A 72 -4.04 9.58 -9.19
CA ALA A 72 -5.08 9.81 -10.19
C ALA A 72 -6.24 8.80 -10.07
N ALA A 73 -5.95 7.57 -9.67
CA ALA A 73 -6.94 6.51 -9.48
C ALA A 73 -7.65 6.55 -8.11
N PHE A 74 -7.02 7.17 -7.11
CA PHE A 74 -7.40 7.06 -5.70
C PHE A 74 -8.86 7.45 -5.44
N TYR A 75 -9.26 8.66 -5.85
CA TYR A 75 -10.62 9.18 -5.60
C TYR A 75 -11.68 8.72 -6.60
N LEU A 76 -11.29 7.96 -7.63
CA LEU A 76 -12.24 7.47 -8.63
C LEU A 76 -13.09 6.32 -8.06
N GLY A 77 -14.39 6.35 -8.37
CA GLY A 77 -15.31 5.25 -8.06
C GLY A 77 -14.95 3.97 -8.81
N ALA A 78 -15.38 2.82 -8.29
CA ALA A 78 -15.08 1.51 -8.88
C ALA A 78 -15.60 1.36 -10.32
N ASP A 79 -16.73 2.02 -10.63
CA ASP A 79 -17.37 1.97 -11.96
C ASP A 79 -16.77 2.99 -12.96
N ASP A 80 -15.85 3.86 -12.52
CA ASP A 80 -15.20 4.82 -13.43
C ASP A 80 -14.17 4.09 -14.30
N PRO A 81 -14.33 4.06 -15.64
CA PRO A 81 -13.43 3.35 -16.54
C PRO A 81 -11.98 3.88 -16.48
N ARG A 82 -11.79 5.14 -16.06
CA ARG A 82 -10.44 5.72 -15.89
C ARG A 82 -9.68 5.04 -14.76
N LYS A 83 -10.36 4.53 -13.72
CA LYS A 83 -9.70 3.87 -12.58
C LYS A 83 -8.86 2.70 -13.05
N ARG A 84 -9.43 1.79 -13.85
CA ARG A 84 -8.68 0.63 -14.37
C ARG A 84 -7.51 1.06 -15.27
N ARG A 85 -7.71 2.08 -16.10
CA ARG A 85 -6.64 2.63 -16.96
C ARG A 85 -5.47 3.16 -16.13
N PHE A 86 -5.75 3.94 -15.08
CA PHE A 86 -4.71 4.51 -14.21
C PHE A 86 -4.02 3.44 -13.38
N ILE A 87 -4.75 2.46 -12.84
CA ILE A 87 -4.13 1.34 -12.11
C ILE A 87 -3.23 0.49 -13.02
N ASN A 88 -3.64 0.22 -14.26
CA ASN A 88 -2.78 -0.47 -15.22
C ASN A 88 -1.50 0.35 -15.53
N ALA A 89 -1.63 1.67 -15.68
CA ALA A 89 -0.51 2.56 -15.92
C ALA A 89 0.42 2.69 -14.70
N MET A 90 -0.15 2.68 -13.49
CA MET A 90 0.58 2.60 -12.22
C MET A 90 1.41 1.32 -12.17
N SER A 91 0.81 0.14 -12.33
CA SER A 91 1.53 -1.13 -12.28
C SER A 91 2.63 -1.24 -13.33
N ALA A 92 2.36 -0.82 -14.58
CA ALA A 92 3.37 -0.83 -15.64
C ALA A 92 4.54 0.11 -15.35
N SER A 93 4.26 1.31 -14.83
CA SER A 93 5.30 2.28 -14.46
C SER A 93 6.10 1.80 -13.24
N PHE A 94 5.44 1.17 -12.26
CA PHE A 94 6.10 0.58 -11.10
C PHE A 94 7.08 -0.52 -11.51
N ASP A 95 6.65 -1.44 -12.39
CA ASP A 95 7.50 -2.54 -12.87
C ASP A 95 8.72 -2.03 -13.63
N GLU A 96 8.56 -0.95 -14.39
CA GLU A 96 9.66 -0.31 -15.10
C GLU A 96 10.61 0.43 -14.17
N ALA A 97 10.10 1.16 -13.17
CA ALA A 97 10.89 1.86 -12.16
C ALA A 97 11.76 0.91 -11.32
N HIS A 98 11.27 -0.31 -11.08
CA HIS A 98 11.95 -1.33 -10.27
C HIS A 98 12.70 -2.36 -11.12
N ARG A 99 12.86 -2.10 -12.42
CA ARG A 99 13.58 -3.00 -13.33
C ARG A 99 15.02 -3.22 -12.85
N GLY A 100 15.41 -4.49 -12.74
CA GLY A 100 16.73 -4.90 -12.29
C GLY A 100 16.81 -5.21 -10.79
N LEU A 101 15.76 -4.94 -10.02
CA LEU A 101 15.61 -5.49 -8.68
C LEU A 101 15.14 -6.95 -8.76
N ALA A 102 15.49 -7.74 -7.75
CA ALA A 102 14.95 -9.09 -7.54
C ALA A 102 13.52 -9.02 -6.97
N LEU A 103 12.64 -8.33 -7.69
CA LEU A 103 11.24 -8.09 -7.35
C LEU A 103 10.35 -8.77 -8.40
N THR A 104 9.45 -9.64 -7.95
CA THR A 104 8.62 -10.48 -8.82
C THR A 104 7.15 -10.43 -8.40
N ARG A 105 6.25 -10.39 -9.39
CA ARG A 105 4.79 -10.51 -9.19
C ARG A 105 4.35 -11.96 -9.27
N HIS A 106 3.36 -12.30 -8.47
CA HIS A 106 2.81 -13.65 -8.35
C HIS A 106 1.29 -13.57 -8.34
N ALA A 107 0.66 -14.56 -8.97
CA ALA A 107 -0.78 -14.78 -8.88
C ALA A 107 -0.98 -16.00 -7.97
N VAL A 108 -1.32 -15.75 -6.70
CA VAL A 108 -1.50 -16.81 -5.70
C VAL A 108 -2.92 -17.35 -5.80
N PRO A 109 -3.12 -18.64 -6.14
CA PRO A 109 -4.46 -19.23 -6.17
C PRO A 109 -5.12 -19.14 -4.79
N TYR A 110 -6.32 -18.57 -4.73
CA TYR A 110 -7.07 -18.48 -3.48
C TYR A 110 -8.56 -18.56 -3.75
N ARG A 111 -9.18 -19.63 -3.23
CA ARG A 111 -10.58 -19.97 -3.51
C ARG A 111 -10.83 -19.98 -5.03
N GLY A 112 -11.93 -19.39 -5.49
CA GLY A 112 -12.28 -19.28 -6.91
C GLY A 112 -11.57 -18.15 -7.68
N GLY A 113 -10.53 -17.54 -7.11
CA GLY A 113 -9.81 -16.41 -7.70
C GLY A 113 -8.30 -16.45 -7.44
N GLN A 114 -7.66 -15.30 -7.58
CA GLN A 114 -6.22 -15.14 -7.39
C GLN A 114 -5.93 -13.88 -6.59
N LEU A 115 -5.03 -14.00 -5.61
CA LEU A 115 -4.45 -12.85 -4.92
C LEU A 115 -3.28 -12.32 -5.74
N THR A 116 -3.17 -11.00 -5.85
CA THR A 116 -1.96 -10.39 -6.40
C THR A 116 -0.93 -10.29 -5.29
N ALA A 117 0.22 -10.96 -5.46
CA ALA A 117 1.32 -10.89 -4.51
C ALA A 117 2.61 -10.42 -5.18
N MET A 118 3.53 -9.87 -4.38
CA MET A 118 4.85 -9.47 -4.83
C MET A 118 5.90 -9.99 -3.86
N ARG A 119 7.03 -10.48 -4.37
CA ARG A 119 8.18 -10.91 -3.58
C ARG A 119 9.41 -10.11 -3.98
N TRP A 120 9.99 -9.40 -3.03
CA TRP A 120 11.31 -8.79 -3.14
C TRP A 120 12.32 -9.63 -2.37
N GLU A 121 13.29 -10.21 -3.06
CA GLU A 121 14.33 -11.00 -2.42
C GLU A 121 15.20 -10.16 -1.48
N ALA A 122 15.66 -10.80 -0.40
CA ALA A 122 16.62 -10.23 0.52
C ALA A 122 17.86 -9.71 -0.22
N ASN A 123 18.44 -8.63 0.28
CA ASN A 123 19.80 -8.27 -0.08
C ASN A 123 20.76 -9.36 0.45
N PRO A 124 21.57 -10.00 -0.41
CA PRO A 124 22.48 -11.07 0.01
C PRO A 124 23.53 -10.64 1.04
N ALA A 125 24.02 -9.41 0.96
CA ALA A 125 25.00 -8.87 1.90
C ALA A 125 24.37 -8.66 3.28
N ASP A 126 23.19 -8.04 3.34
CA ASP A 126 22.46 -7.82 4.59
C ASP A 126 22.08 -9.15 5.24
N ARG A 127 21.62 -10.12 4.43
CA ARG A 127 21.27 -11.46 4.91
C ARG A 127 22.47 -12.17 5.53
N THR A 128 23.65 -12.04 4.94
CA THR A 128 24.89 -12.64 5.46
C THR A 128 25.32 -12.01 6.77
N GLN A 129 25.06 -10.71 6.95
CA GLN A 129 25.41 -9.95 8.16
C GLN A 129 24.34 -10.02 9.25
N ALA A 130 23.17 -10.60 8.96
CA ALA A 130 22.06 -10.66 9.87
C ALA A 130 22.39 -11.50 11.13
N PRO A 131 22.06 -11.02 12.34
CA PRO A 131 22.21 -11.82 13.55
C PRO A 131 21.48 -13.15 13.47
N ALA A 132 22.03 -14.18 14.12
CA ALA A 132 21.36 -15.48 14.23
C ALA A 132 19.96 -15.33 14.85
N GLY A 133 18.97 -15.99 14.26
CA GLY A 133 17.57 -15.88 14.67
C GLY A 133 16.79 -14.75 14.01
N THR A 134 17.43 -13.91 13.19
CA THR A 134 16.71 -12.93 12.36
C THR A 134 15.74 -13.67 11.42
N PRO A 135 14.44 -13.28 11.35
CA PRO A 135 13.51 -13.86 10.40
C PRO A 135 14.03 -13.74 8.97
N THR A 136 13.86 -14.78 8.17
CA THR A 136 14.29 -14.79 6.75
C THR A 136 13.22 -14.25 5.80
N THR A 137 12.02 -13.99 6.31
CA THR A 137 10.87 -13.51 5.55
C THR A 137 10.08 -12.51 6.37
N LEU A 138 9.70 -11.41 5.74
CA LEU A 138 8.75 -10.42 6.24
C LEU A 138 7.52 -10.41 5.33
N VAL A 139 6.35 -10.68 5.89
CA VAL A 139 5.07 -10.54 5.17
C VAL A 139 4.46 -9.19 5.50
N MET A 140 4.26 -8.35 4.50
CA MET A 140 3.69 -7.00 4.64
C MET A 140 2.23 -6.99 4.16
N MET A 141 1.31 -6.65 5.06
CA MET A 141 -0.12 -6.60 4.82
C MET A 141 -0.58 -5.16 4.59
N ASN A 142 -1.31 -4.99 3.49
CA ASN A 142 -1.86 -3.73 3.05
C ASN A 142 -2.97 -3.21 3.99
N GLY A 143 -3.23 -1.90 3.91
CA GLY A 143 -4.37 -1.23 4.53
C GLY A 143 -5.66 -1.43 3.74
N PHE A 144 -6.67 -0.59 3.96
CA PHE A 144 -7.97 -0.75 3.31
C PHE A 144 -7.96 -0.40 1.81
N ASP A 145 -7.19 0.62 1.43
CA ASP A 145 -7.28 1.31 0.14
C ASP A 145 -5.97 1.34 -0.67
N GLY A 146 -4.91 0.68 -0.21
CA GLY A 146 -3.63 0.63 -0.92
C GLY A 146 -3.56 -0.47 -1.99
N TYR A 147 -2.39 -0.57 -2.63
CA TYR A 147 -2.02 -1.66 -3.55
C TYR A 147 -0.73 -2.34 -3.10
N ALA A 148 -0.53 -3.59 -3.50
CA ALA A 148 0.71 -4.34 -3.27
C ALA A 148 1.97 -3.54 -3.64
N GLU A 149 1.94 -2.79 -4.74
CA GLU A 149 3.03 -1.89 -5.16
C GLU A 149 3.39 -0.84 -4.11
N GLU A 150 2.40 -0.14 -3.57
CA GLU A 150 2.61 0.89 -2.54
C GLU A 150 3.22 0.27 -1.27
N ILE A 151 2.68 -0.88 -0.86
CA ILE A 151 3.08 -1.53 0.37
C ILE A 151 4.50 -2.10 0.28
N ILE A 152 4.87 -2.73 -0.84
CA ILE A 152 6.24 -3.24 -0.98
C ILE A 152 7.26 -2.11 -1.12
N ASP A 153 6.87 -0.96 -1.71
CA ASP A 153 7.74 0.22 -1.81
C ASP A 153 8.07 0.83 -0.44
N PHE A 154 7.22 0.62 0.58
CA PHE A 154 7.55 1.03 1.95
C PHE A 154 8.87 0.43 2.45
N ALA A 155 9.25 -0.74 1.93
CA ALA A 155 10.53 -1.38 2.23
C ALA A 155 11.74 -0.73 1.55
N SER A 156 11.56 0.16 0.56
CA SER A 156 12.64 0.95 -0.04
C SER A 156 13.32 1.88 0.97
N HIS A 157 12.61 2.20 2.07
CA HIS A 157 13.11 3.01 3.17
C HIS A 157 13.78 2.18 4.28
N PHE A 158 13.80 0.86 4.19
CA PHE A 158 14.49 0.04 5.18
C PHE A 158 16.01 0.21 5.05
N PRO A 159 16.73 0.44 6.16
CA PRO A 159 18.17 0.64 6.10
C PRO A 159 18.94 -0.63 5.72
N THR A 160 18.33 -1.81 5.91
CA THR A 160 18.83 -3.12 5.50
C THR A 160 17.65 -4.03 5.13
N ARG A 161 17.89 -5.03 4.28
CA ARG A 161 16.90 -6.04 3.87
C ARG A 161 17.46 -7.46 3.95
N PRO A 162 17.65 -8.02 5.16
CA PRO A 162 18.16 -9.38 5.33
C PRO A 162 17.14 -10.49 5.07
N PHE A 163 15.86 -10.13 4.91
CA PHE A 163 14.74 -11.03 4.69
C PHE A 163 14.10 -10.80 3.32
N ASP A 164 13.47 -11.84 2.79
CA ASP A 164 12.57 -11.68 1.65
C ASP A 164 11.32 -10.95 2.10
N ILE A 165 10.85 -10.01 1.29
CA ILE A 165 9.64 -9.24 1.57
C ILE A 165 8.55 -9.77 0.66
N ILE A 166 7.46 -10.22 1.26
CA ILE A 166 6.27 -10.66 0.53
C ILE A 166 5.14 -9.71 0.91
N THR A 167 4.48 -9.14 -0.09
CA THR A 167 3.19 -8.45 0.13
C THR A 167 2.14 -9.04 -0.78
N PHE A 168 0.88 -8.79 -0.45
CA PHE A 168 -0.25 -9.22 -1.26
C PHE A 168 -1.45 -8.30 -1.07
N ASP A 169 -2.23 -8.15 -2.14
CA ASP A 169 -3.59 -7.69 -2.08
C ASP A 169 -4.48 -8.88 -1.74
N GLY A 170 -5.08 -8.86 -0.54
CA GLY A 170 -6.08 -9.87 -0.18
C GLY A 170 -7.48 -9.51 -0.69
N PRO A 171 -8.49 -10.36 -0.41
CA PRO A 171 -9.88 -10.05 -0.73
C PRO A 171 -10.28 -8.67 -0.17
N GLY A 172 -10.87 -7.82 -1.00
CA GLY A 172 -11.23 -6.44 -0.63
C GLY A 172 -10.13 -5.39 -0.79
N GLN A 173 -8.91 -5.76 -1.21
CA GLN A 173 -7.80 -4.83 -1.39
C GLN A 173 -7.29 -4.77 -2.83
N GLY A 174 -6.72 -3.63 -3.22
CA GLY A 174 -5.94 -3.40 -4.44
C GLY A 174 -6.45 -4.09 -5.71
N HIS A 175 -5.58 -4.86 -6.36
CA HIS A 175 -5.90 -5.58 -7.59
C HIS A 175 -6.97 -6.66 -7.39
N THR A 176 -7.03 -7.25 -6.20
CA THR A 176 -7.92 -8.36 -5.88
C THR A 176 -9.39 -7.91 -5.75
N VAL A 177 -9.66 -6.74 -5.16
CA VAL A 177 -11.02 -6.16 -5.18
C VAL A 177 -11.43 -5.71 -6.58
N LEU A 178 -10.47 -5.20 -7.37
CA LEU A 178 -10.69 -4.91 -8.78
C LEU A 178 -11.01 -6.17 -9.61
N ALA A 179 -10.56 -7.35 -9.18
CA ALA A 179 -10.93 -8.64 -9.75
C ALA A 179 -12.27 -9.18 -9.22
N GLY A 180 -12.98 -8.43 -8.37
CA GLY A 180 -14.31 -8.79 -7.87
C GLY A 180 -14.29 -9.65 -6.61
N MET A 181 -13.15 -9.76 -5.92
CA MET A 181 -13.05 -10.49 -4.66
C MET A 181 -13.33 -9.53 -3.48
N PRO A 182 -14.51 -9.63 -2.81
CA PRO A 182 -14.88 -8.71 -1.75
C PRO A 182 -14.06 -8.94 -0.48
N LEU A 183 -14.02 -7.95 0.41
CA LEU A 183 -13.40 -8.08 1.72
C LEU A 183 -14.02 -9.25 2.49
N GLU A 184 -13.17 -10.05 3.13
CA GLU A 184 -13.60 -11.15 3.99
C GLU A 184 -13.00 -11.02 5.39
N PRO A 185 -13.73 -11.44 6.43
CA PRO A 185 -13.27 -11.27 7.81
C PRO A 185 -12.13 -12.22 8.17
N GLU A 186 -12.06 -13.41 7.56
CA GLU A 186 -11.13 -14.51 7.89
C GLU A 186 -9.73 -14.32 7.28
N TRP A 187 -9.06 -13.21 7.62
CA TRP A 187 -7.77 -12.81 7.03
C TRP A 187 -6.61 -13.80 7.21
N GLU A 188 -6.70 -14.69 8.19
CA GLU A 188 -5.77 -15.80 8.35
C GLU A 188 -5.70 -16.70 7.11
N ARG A 189 -6.82 -16.85 6.38
CA ARG A 189 -6.91 -17.74 5.21
C ARG A 189 -6.14 -17.24 3.99
N PRO A 190 -6.28 -15.97 3.51
CA PRO A 190 -5.44 -15.48 2.44
C PRO A 190 -3.98 -15.42 2.86
N THR A 191 -3.69 -15.14 4.13
CA THR A 191 -2.32 -15.16 4.66
C THR A 191 -1.71 -16.56 4.58
N ASP A 192 -2.42 -17.59 5.05
CA ASP A 192 -1.97 -18.99 4.96
C ASP A 192 -1.72 -19.42 3.52
N ALA A 193 -2.61 -19.05 2.58
CA ALA A 193 -2.45 -19.37 1.17
C ALA A 193 -1.19 -18.74 0.55
N VAL A 194 -0.87 -17.49 0.93
CA VAL A 194 0.38 -16.82 0.52
C VAL A 194 1.60 -17.55 1.11
N LEU A 195 1.57 -17.90 2.39
CA LEU A 195 2.67 -18.63 3.02
C LEU A 195 2.88 -20.01 2.40
N ASP A 196 1.81 -20.74 2.10
CA ASP A 196 1.85 -22.04 1.41
C ASP A 196 2.45 -21.91 0.02
N TYR A 197 1.99 -20.92 -0.76
CA TYR A 197 2.47 -20.67 -2.13
C TYR A 197 3.98 -20.44 -2.19
N PHE A 198 4.52 -19.67 -1.25
CA PHE A 198 5.96 -19.39 -1.18
C PHE A 198 6.76 -20.41 -0.38
N GLY A 199 6.13 -21.45 0.19
CA GLY A 199 6.79 -22.44 1.02
C GLY A 199 7.37 -21.87 2.32
N VAL A 200 6.77 -20.81 2.85
CA VAL A 200 7.24 -20.11 4.04
C VAL A 200 6.75 -20.85 5.29
N THR A 201 7.71 -21.32 6.10
CA THR A 201 7.43 -22.06 7.35
C THR A 201 7.52 -21.18 8.59
N SER A 202 8.16 -20.01 8.49
CA SER A 202 8.25 -19.00 9.56
C SER A 202 8.47 -17.62 8.95
N ALA A 203 7.73 -16.63 9.43
CA ALA A 203 7.84 -15.24 8.99
C ALA A 203 7.69 -14.27 10.16
N ALA A 204 8.31 -13.10 10.04
CA ALA A 204 7.78 -11.90 10.69
C ALA A 204 6.66 -11.32 9.82
N ALA A 205 5.74 -10.58 10.42
CA ALA A 205 4.68 -9.90 9.68
C ALA A 205 4.52 -8.45 10.13
N LEU A 206 4.28 -7.57 9.16
CA LEU A 206 4.03 -6.15 9.34
C LEU A 206 2.67 -5.80 8.72
N GLY A 207 1.80 -5.12 9.46
CA GLY A 207 0.53 -4.64 8.97
C GLY A 207 0.47 -3.11 8.98
N VAL A 208 0.10 -2.49 7.86
CA VAL A 208 0.02 -1.02 7.74
C VAL A 208 -1.44 -0.55 7.75
N SER A 209 -1.76 0.46 8.56
CA SER A 209 -3.12 1.01 8.72
C SER A 209 -4.11 -0.10 9.13
N PHE A 210 -5.18 -0.33 8.36
CA PHE A 210 -6.08 -1.46 8.57
C PHE A 210 -5.34 -2.82 8.58
N GLY A 211 -4.21 -2.91 7.88
CA GLY A 211 -3.28 -4.04 7.93
C GLY A 211 -2.84 -4.40 9.35
N GLY A 212 -2.82 -3.45 10.29
CA GLY A 212 -2.53 -3.70 11.70
C GLY A 212 -3.55 -4.61 12.39
N TYR A 213 -4.84 -4.47 12.09
CA TYR A 213 -5.85 -5.44 12.51
C TYR A 213 -5.63 -6.78 11.82
N LEU A 214 -5.39 -6.76 10.51
CA LEU A 214 -5.25 -7.95 9.67
C LEU A 214 -4.06 -8.81 10.09
N VAL A 215 -2.92 -8.20 10.43
CA VAL A 215 -1.71 -8.91 10.85
C VAL A 215 -1.87 -9.55 12.23
N MET A 216 -2.55 -8.87 13.16
CA MET A 216 -2.85 -9.45 14.47
C MET A 216 -3.82 -10.63 14.34
N ARG A 217 -4.84 -10.48 13.49
CA ARG A 217 -5.77 -11.57 13.20
C ARG A 217 -5.04 -12.77 12.58
N ALA A 218 -4.22 -12.55 11.55
CA ALA A 218 -3.46 -13.61 10.93
C ALA A 218 -2.55 -14.31 11.95
N ALA A 219 -1.83 -13.56 12.79
CA ALA A 219 -0.96 -14.13 13.81
C ALA A 219 -1.69 -14.96 14.88
N ALA A 220 -2.95 -14.63 15.18
CA ALA A 220 -3.76 -15.40 16.13
C ALA A 220 -4.13 -16.81 15.62
N TYR A 221 -4.17 -17.01 14.30
CA TYR A 221 -4.59 -18.29 13.69
C TYR A 221 -3.49 -18.97 12.86
N CYS A 222 -2.44 -18.24 12.46
CA CYS A 222 -1.33 -18.74 11.68
C CYS A 222 -0.06 -18.86 12.54
N PRO A 223 0.28 -20.05 13.06
CA PRO A 223 1.43 -20.24 13.96
C PRO A 223 2.80 -20.01 13.28
N ARG A 224 2.83 -19.87 11.95
CA ARG A 224 4.04 -19.55 11.19
C ARG A 224 4.44 -18.08 11.32
N ILE A 225 3.55 -17.22 11.78
CA ILE A 225 3.88 -15.83 12.09
C ILE A 225 4.53 -15.78 13.47
N SER A 226 5.85 -15.63 13.47
CA SER A 226 6.69 -15.65 14.67
C SER A 226 6.81 -14.28 15.35
N HIS A 227 6.64 -13.19 14.59
CA HIS A 227 6.77 -11.82 15.04
C HIS A 227 5.72 -10.95 14.36
N VAL A 228 5.17 -9.97 15.08
CA VAL A 228 4.11 -9.09 14.59
C VAL A 228 4.50 -7.63 14.82
N ILE A 229 4.33 -6.82 13.78
CA ILE A 229 4.45 -5.37 13.82
C ILE A 229 3.12 -4.80 13.29
N ALA A 230 2.42 -4.00 14.09
CA ALA A 230 1.20 -3.31 13.69
C ALA A 230 1.46 -1.80 13.61
N PHE A 231 1.22 -1.20 12.45
CA PHE A 231 1.52 0.20 12.15
C PHE A 231 0.35 0.88 11.44
N ASP A 232 -0.68 1.33 12.13
CA ASP A 232 -0.94 1.29 13.57
C ASP A 232 -1.80 0.08 13.99
N MET A 233 -2.11 -0.02 15.28
CA MET A 233 -2.93 -1.10 15.83
C MET A 233 -4.41 -0.70 15.79
N MET A 234 -5.28 -1.59 15.32
CA MET A 234 -6.74 -1.42 15.31
C MET A 234 -7.43 -2.67 15.88
N TYR A 235 -8.50 -2.49 16.66
CA TYR A 235 -9.32 -3.62 17.15
C TYR A 235 -10.37 -4.05 16.12
N ARG A 236 -10.85 -3.10 15.32
CA ARG A 236 -11.79 -3.29 14.21
C ARG A 236 -11.59 -2.19 13.17
N LEU A 237 -11.96 -2.46 11.92
CA LEU A 237 -11.88 -1.48 10.81
C LEU A 237 -12.50 -0.12 11.19
N LEU A 238 -13.61 -0.16 11.93
CA LEU A 238 -14.36 1.03 12.31
C LEU A 238 -13.57 2.01 13.20
N ASP A 239 -12.56 1.53 13.92
CA ASP A 239 -11.76 2.37 14.82
C ASP A 239 -11.10 3.53 14.06
N GLY A 240 -10.71 3.32 12.80
CA GLY A 240 -10.18 4.37 11.93
C GLY A 240 -11.18 5.51 11.64
N LEU A 241 -12.48 5.23 11.71
CA LEU A 241 -13.54 6.22 11.49
C LEU A 241 -14.03 6.83 12.81
N THR A 242 -14.03 6.08 13.90
CA THR A 242 -14.64 6.53 15.18
C THR A 242 -13.63 7.17 16.14
N LEU A 243 -12.38 6.72 16.17
CA LEU A 243 -11.35 7.29 17.06
C LEU A 243 -11.05 8.77 16.79
N PRO A 244 -11.05 9.26 15.53
CA PRO A 244 -10.86 10.69 15.27
C PRO A 244 -12.02 11.57 15.74
N LEU A 245 -13.21 11.01 15.97
CA LEU A 245 -14.38 11.78 16.39
C LEU A 245 -14.19 12.34 17.82
N PRO A 246 -14.78 13.53 18.11
CA PRO A 246 -14.91 14.03 19.46
C PRO A 246 -15.48 12.95 20.39
N ARG A 247 -14.91 12.80 21.59
CA ARG A 247 -15.30 11.76 22.56
C ARG A 247 -16.82 11.62 22.75
N PRO A 248 -17.63 12.69 22.83
CA PRO A 248 -19.09 12.57 22.98
C PRO A 248 -19.81 11.90 21.80
N LEU A 249 -19.23 11.93 20.60
CA LEU A 249 -19.85 11.36 19.39
C LEU A 249 -19.50 9.89 19.19
N ARG A 250 -18.45 9.38 19.83
CA ARG A 250 -17.99 7.99 19.65
C ARG A 250 -19.06 6.95 20.03
N PRO A 251 -19.75 7.04 21.19
CA PRO A 251 -20.78 6.07 21.55
C PRO A 251 -21.97 6.06 20.57
N ILE A 252 -22.26 7.20 19.92
CA ILE A 252 -23.33 7.30 18.92
C ILE A 252 -22.90 6.58 17.64
N ALA A 253 -21.66 6.82 17.18
CA ALA A 253 -21.11 6.14 16.02
C ALA A 253 -20.98 4.62 16.25
N ASP A 254 -20.61 4.20 17.45
CA ASP A 254 -20.52 2.79 17.86
C ASP A 254 -21.88 2.09 17.96
N ALA A 255 -22.99 2.83 18.09
CA ALA A 255 -24.33 2.26 18.25
C ALA A 255 -25.08 2.05 16.91
N VAL A 256 -24.57 2.63 15.82
CA VAL A 256 -25.20 2.58 14.48
C VAL A 256 -24.58 1.49 13.60
N ILE A 257 -23.51 0.84 14.06
CA ILE A 257 -22.68 -0.10 13.31
C ILE A 257 -22.52 -1.39 14.11
#